data_AF-A0A9E2TY27-F1
#
_entry.id   AF-A0A9E2TY27-F1
#
_cell.length_a   1.000
_cell.length_b   1.000
_cell.length_c   1.000
_cell.angle_alpha   90.00
_cell.angle_beta   90.00
_cell.angle_gamma   90.00
#
_symmetry.space_group_name_H-M   'P 1'
#
loop_
_entity.id
_entity.type
_entity.pdbx_description
1 polymer ?
#
loop_
_entity_poly.entity_id
_entity_poly.type
_entity_poly.pdbx_seq_one_letter_code
_entity_poly.pdbx_strand_id
1 'polypeptide(L)' 'MSLEVRYSIRARKEEIDLLEYIIEKFGQEKAKEVFFRIEKVLEEISIMPEMFQVSTKKEGLRRCVFSK' A
#
# COMPACT_ATOMS: atom_id res chain seq x y z
N MET A 1 9.74 -13.62 -11.73
CA MET A 1 8.47 -13.22 -12.39
C MET A 1 7.67 -12.43 -11.38
N SER A 2 7.24 -11.21 -11.72
CA SER A 2 6.35 -10.43 -10.85
C SER A 2 4.95 -11.03 -10.85
N LEU A 3 4.30 -11.04 -9.70
CA LEU A 3 2.89 -11.39 -9.56
C LEU A 3 1.99 -10.20 -9.90
N GLU A 4 0.79 -10.47 -10.40
CA GLU A 4 -0.21 -9.41 -10.61
C GLU A 4 -0.71 -8.87 -9.26
N VAL A 5 -0.59 -7.55 -9.06
CA VAL A 5 -1.14 -6.87 -7.88
C VAL A 5 -2.63 -6.65 -8.06
N ARG A 6 -3.44 -7.16 -7.11
CA ARG A 6 -4.90 -6.98 -7.11
C ARG A 6 -5.37 -6.29 -5.84
N TYR A 7 -6.29 -5.36 -6.00
CA TYR A 7 -6.95 -4.67 -4.89
C TYR A 7 -8.32 -5.27 -4.63
N SER A 8 -8.67 -5.41 -3.35
CA SER A 8 -10.08 -5.51 -2.99
C SER A 8 -10.79 -4.17 -3.22
N ILE A 9 -12.11 -4.20 -3.43
CA ILE A 9 -12.91 -2.97 -3.57
C ILE A 9 -12.71 -2.05 -2.36
N ARG A 10 -12.63 -2.63 -1.17
CA ARG A 10 -12.38 -1.92 0.08
C ARG A 10 -11.01 -1.23 0.07
N ALA A 11 -9.94 -1.93 -0.31
CA ALA A 11 -8.60 -1.37 -0.33
C ALA A 11 -8.48 -0.20 -1.30
N ARG A 12 -9.14 -0.28 -2.47
CA ARG A 12 -9.18 0.83 -3.43
C ARG A 12 -9.88 2.06 -2.87
N LYS A 13 -10.98 1.87 -2.14
CA LYS A 13 -11.65 2.98 -1.46
C LYS A 13 -10.77 3.60 -0.37
N GLU A 14 -10.14 2.77 0.46
CA GLU A 14 -9.25 3.24 1.53
C GLU A 14 -8.05 4.03 0.99
N GLU A 15 -7.50 3.65 -0.17
CA GLU A 15 -6.44 4.42 -0.85
C GLU A 15 -6.94 5.79 -1.32
N ILE A 16 -8.13 5.86 -1.95
CA ILE A 16 -8.72 7.13 -2.38
C ILE A 16 -8.97 8.05 -1.19
N ASP A 17 -9.63 7.54 -0.15
CA ASP A 17 -9.96 8.32 1.05
C ASP A 17 -8.66 8.86 1.72
N LEU A 18 -7.58 8.06 1.72
CA LEU A 18 -6.27 8.47 2.23
C LEU A 18 -5.65 9.59 1.38
N LEU A 19 -5.65 9.45 0.06
CA LEU A 19 -5.07 10.45 -0.83
C LEU A 19 -5.85 11.76 -0.80
N GLU A 20 -7.19 11.70 -0.75
CA GLU A 20 -8.04 12.89 -0.58
C GLU A 20 -7.72 13.63 0.72
N TYR A 21 -7.60 12.90 1.83
CA TYR A 21 -7.18 13.49 3.11
C TYR A 21 -5.80 14.16 3.00
N ILE A 22 -4.84 13.52 2.33
CA ILE A 22 -3.50 14.10 2.18
C ILE A 22 -3.54 15.35 1.29
N ILE A 23 -4.32 15.34 0.21
CA ILE A 23 -4.50 16.52 -0.66
C ILE A 23 -5.09 17.68 0.15
N GLU A 24 -6.14 17.43 0.93
CA GLU A 24 -6.82 18.47 1.72
C GLU A 24 -5.91 19.08 2.79
N LYS A 25 -5.10 18.25 3.47
CA LYS A 25 -4.29 18.70 4.61
C LYS A 25 -2.86 19.11 4.27
N PHE A 26 -2.26 18.53 3.23
CA PHE A 26 -0.83 18.67 2.93
C PHE A 26 -0.55 19.03 1.45
N GLY A 27 -1.58 19.05 0.60
CA GLY A 27 -1.47 19.42 -0.81
C GLY A 27 -1.12 18.27 -1.74
N GLN A 28 -1.24 18.55 -3.04
CA GLN A 28 -1.12 17.55 -4.11
C GLN A 28 0.25 16.90 -4.20
N GLU A 29 1.33 17.67 -4.01
CA GLU A 29 2.70 17.15 -4.07
C GLU A 29 2.93 16.07 -3.02
N LYS A 30 2.41 16.26 -1.80
CA LYS A 30 2.56 15.27 -0.74
C LYS A 30 1.75 14.00 -1.01
N ALA A 31 0.54 14.15 -1.54
CA ALA A 31 -0.30 13.02 -1.93
C ALA A 31 0.37 12.19 -3.03
N LYS A 32 0.96 12.86 -4.02
CA LYS A 32 1.71 12.23 -5.12
C LYS A 32 2.93 11.46 -4.59
N GLU A 33 3.71 12.05 -3.68
CA GLU A 33 4.85 11.39 -3.03
C GLU A 33 4.42 10.09 -2.31
N VAL A 34 3.32 10.16 -1.53
CA VAL A 34 2.80 9.00 -0.79
C VAL A 34 2.30 7.92 -1.74
N PHE A 35 1.55 8.29 -2.78
CA PHE A 35 1.07 7.36 -3.81
C PHE A 35 2.23 6.62 -4.49
N PHE A 36 3.25 7.34 -4.96
CA PHE A 36 4.42 6.71 -5.58
C PHE A 36 5.14 5.75 -4.64
N ARG A 37 5.18 6.08 -3.34
CA ARG A 37 5.79 5.19 -2.35
C ARG A 37 4.97 3.92 -2.14
N ILE A 38 3.64 4.00 -2.18
CA ILE A 38 2.73 2.85 -2.14
C ILE A 38 2.99 1.94 -3.36
N GLU A 39 2.96 2.51 -4.56
CA GLU A 39 3.17 1.77 -5.81
C GLU A 39 4.53 1.07 -5.84
N LYS A 40 5.60 1.75 -5.41
CA LYS A 40 6.94 1.16 -5.33
C LYS A 40 6.99 -0.05 -4.39
N VAL A 41 6.36 0.05 -3.22
CA VAL A 41 6.32 -1.07 -2.27
C VAL A 41 5.49 -2.24 -2.82
N LEU A 42 4.41 -1.95 -3.54
CA LEU A 42 3.62 -3.01 -4.18
C LEU A 42 4.37 -3.70 -5.32
N GLU A 43 5.17 -2.96 -6.09
CA GLU A 43 6.08 -3.53 -7.08
C GLU A 43 7.09 -4.47 -6.42
N GLU A 44 7.73 -4.03 -5.33
CA GLU A 44 8.65 -4.86 -4.55
C GLU A 44 7.98 -6.13 -4.00
N ILE A 45 6.75 -6.01 -3.48
CA ILE A 45 5.94 -7.15 -3.02
C ILE A 45 5.59 -8.08 -4.18
N SER A 46 5.30 -7.54 -5.37
CA SER A 46 4.97 -8.32 -6.55
C SER A 46 6.14 -9.22 -6.98
N ILE A 47 7.37 -8.75 -6.77
CA ILE A 47 8.60 -9.47 -7.09
C ILE A 47 8.93 -10.47 -5.97
N MET A 48 8.74 -10.09 -4.70
CA MET A 48 9.03 -10.92 -3.53
C MET A 48 7.87 -10.91 -2.51
N PRO A 49 6.82 -11.71 -2.73
CA PRO A 49 5.60 -11.70 -1.88
C PRO A 49 5.83 -12.11 -0.43
N GLU A 50 6.93 -12.85 -0.17
CA GLU A 50 7.28 -13.35 1.15
C GLU A 50 8.14 -12.37 1.96
N MET A 51 8.42 -11.17 1.44
CA MET A 51 9.26 -10.14 2.06
C MET A 51 8.83 -9.77 3.49
N PHE A 52 7.54 -9.72 3.76
CA PHE A 52 6.99 -9.32 5.06
C PHE A 52 6.55 -10.52 5.89
N GLN A 53 6.71 -10.43 7.21
CA GLN A 53 6.29 -11.50 8.11
C GLN A 53 4.78 -11.78 8.03
N VAL A 54 4.42 -13.05 8.22
CA VAL A 54 3.03 -13.48 8.35
C VAL A 54 2.45 -12.86 9.62
N SER A 55 1.23 -12.34 9.50
CA SER A 55 0.49 -11.75 10.59
C SER A 55 0.14 -12.79 11.63
N THR A 56 0.49 -12.53 12.89
CA THR A 56 0.04 -13.32 14.04
C THR A 56 -1.45 -13.11 14.35
N LYS A 57 -2.07 -12.06 13.80
CA LYS A 57 -3.48 -11.72 14.05
C LYS A 57 -4.46 -12.45 13.14
N LYS A 58 -4.05 -12.82 11.93
CA LYS A 58 -4.91 -13.48 10.95
C LYS A 58 -4.07 -14.28 9.98
N GLU A 59 -4.41 -15.56 9.85
CA GLU A 59 -3.76 -16.50 8.95
C GLU A 59 -3.88 -16.06 7.49
N GLY A 60 -2.83 -16.31 6.70
CA GLY A 60 -2.78 -15.96 5.27
C GLY A 60 -2.56 -14.48 4.97
N LEU A 61 -2.45 -13.61 5.99
CA LEU A 61 -2.13 -12.20 5.80
C LEU A 61 -0.68 -11.90 6.18
N ARG A 62 -0.09 -10.90 5.51
CA ARG A 62 1.21 -10.31 5.85
C ARG A 62 1.01 -8.80 6.07
N ARG A 63 1.84 -8.18 6.91
CA ARG A 63 1.75 -6.74 7.19
C ARG A 63 2.99 -6.00 6.70
N CYS A 64 2.79 -5.02 5.83
CA CYS A 64 3.78 -4.00 5.49
C CYS A 64 3.47 -2.72 6.27
N VAL A 65 4.47 -2.13 6.91
CA VAL A 65 4.34 -0.89 7.68
C VAL A 65 5.09 0.22 6.95
N PHE A 66 4.37 1.25 6.50
CA PHE A 66 4.93 2.33 5.67
C PHE A 66 5.70 3.41 6.45
N SER A 67 5.42 3.57 7.74
CA SER A 67 6.05 4.55 8.63
C SER A 67 6.50 3.87 9.92
N LYS A 68 7.66 4.28 10.45
CA LYS A 68 8.10 3.83 11.78
C LYS A 68 7.17 4.32 12.88
#